data_AF-A0A922PUI5-F1
#
_entry.id   AF-A0A922PUI5-F1
#
_cell.length_a   1.000
_cell.length_b   1.000
_cell.length_c   1.000
_cell.angle_alpha   90.00
_cell.angle_beta   90.00
_cell.angle_gamma   90.00
#
_symmetry.space_group_name_H-M   'P 1'
#
loop_
_entity.id
_entity.type
_entity.pdbx_description
1 polymer ?
#
loop_
_entity_poly.entity_id
_entity_poly.type
_entity_poly.pdbx_seq_one_letter_code
_entity_poly.pdbx_strand_id
1 'polypeptide(L)'
;MPKQGQFAKSARLKRVNNFKVRRHQQGQTIGDDQLTDFLLVRFNLTAKKRVSRAAQETVQRFLIEVSDQLIAANGDMAALVPDLLDDINHRAPWQFYRQLLPQWTLLQDFLKKELPAVPLASRRYVTTTVTTADLTELVARLLAKKAAAITFLKRPNVSAAMQAQTAQLLVASIYSGGMVDWDKVQALLAPFPFKVDDDLDAGTKEWLRQLAVS
;
A
#
# COMPACT_ATOMS: atom_id res chain seq x y z
N MET A 1 -47.32 7.58 24.55
CA MET A 1 -46.05 8.22 24.17
C MET A 1 -44.92 7.18 24.20
N PRO A 2 -44.06 7.14 23.18
CA PRO A 2 -43.21 5.99 22.85
C PRO A 2 -41.80 6.10 23.46
N LYS A 3 -41.15 4.96 23.71
CA LYS A 3 -39.67 4.89 23.76
C LYS A 3 -39.18 3.96 22.65
N GLN A 4 -38.99 4.59 21.49
CA GLN A 4 -38.13 4.13 20.41
C GLN A 4 -36.68 4.15 20.93
N GLY A 5 -35.90 3.08 20.72
CA GLY A 5 -34.48 3.13 21.04
C GLY A 5 -33.73 1.82 20.91
N GLN A 6 -32.94 1.72 19.83
CA GLN A 6 -31.69 0.95 19.72
C GLN A 6 -31.77 -0.57 19.47
N PHE A 7 -32.21 -0.95 18.26
CA PHE A 7 -31.78 -2.18 17.60
C PHE A 7 -31.07 -1.85 16.29
N ALA A 8 -29.82 -1.37 16.33
CA ALA A 8 -29.07 -1.09 15.09
C ALA A 8 -27.53 -1.17 15.20
N LYS A 9 -26.94 -1.74 16.27
CA LYS A 9 -25.46 -1.81 16.39
C LYS A 9 -24.85 -3.18 16.72
N SER A 10 -25.62 -4.26 16.86
CA SER A 10 -25.04 -5.61 17.10
C SER A 10 -25.01 -6.54 15.88
N ALA A 11 -25.55 -6.12 14.73
CA ALA A 11 -25.61 -6.96 13.54
C ALA A 11 -24.28 -7.09 12.77
N ARG A 12 -23.30 -6.20 13.02
CA ARG A 12 -22.04 -6.17 12.26
C ARG A 12 -20.92 -7.08 12.79
N LEU A 13 -21.06 -7.63 14.01
CA LEU A 13 -20.06 -8.51 14.64
C LEU A 13 -20.38 -10.00 14.56
N LYS A 14 -21.55 -10.39 14.04
CA LYS A 14 -22.02 -11.80 14.02
C LYS A 14 -21.84 -12.54 12.68
N ARG A 15 -21.06 -12.00 11.75
CA ARG A 15 -20.80 -12.63 10.43
C ARG A 15 -19.45 -13.37 10.29
N VAL A 16 -18.71 -13.59 11.38
CA VAL A 16 -17.38 -14.22 11.32
C VAL A 16 -17.39 -15.74 11.58
N ASN A 17 -18.47 -16.34 12.12
CA ASN A 17 -18.43 -17.75 12.58
C ASN A 17 -19.41 -18.75 11.94
N ASN A 18 -19.90 -18.52 10.72
CA ASN A 18 -20.69 -19.54 10.00
C ASN A 18 -19.99 -20.05 8.74
N PHE A 19 -18.89 -20.79 8.92
CA PHE A 19 -18.32 -21.64 7.85
C PHE A 19 -19.08 -22.97 7.77
N LYS A 20 -20.33 -22.91 7.31
CA LYS A 20 -20.97 -24.02 6.57
C LYS A 20 -21.22 -23.52 5.15
N VAL A 21 -20.17 -23.52 4.33
CA VAL A 21 -20.28 -23.14 2.92
C VAL A 21 -20.74 -24.37 2.14
N ARG A 22 -22.02 -24.38 1.76
CA ARG A 22 -22.51 -25.20 0.63
C ARG A 22 -21.69 -24.79 -0.59
N ARG A 23 -21.12 -25.76 -1.31
CA ARG A 23 -20.49 -25.56 -2.63
C ARG A 23 -21.52 -24.92 -3.57
N HIS A 24 -21.47 -23.60 -3.72
CA HIS A 24 -22.12 -22.93 -4.83
C HIS A 24 -21.27 -23.14 -6.08
N GLN A 25 -21.95 -23.53 -7.15
CA GLN A 25 -21.39 -23.89 -8.44
C GLN A 25 -20.52 -22.77 -9.03
N GLN A 26 -19.48 -23.17 -9.76
CA GLN A 26 -18.74 -22.32 -10.69
C GLN A 26 -19.73 -21.61 -11.62
N GLY A 27 -19.76 -20.27 -11.61
CA GLY A 27 -20.52 -19.52 -12.61
C GLY A 27 -21.11 -18.17 -12.19
N GLN A 28 -20.98 -17.71 -10.94
CA GLN A 28 -21.41 -16.35 -10.61
C GLN A 28 -20.29 -15.35 -10.87
N THR A 29 -20.48 -14.55 -11.91
CA THR A 29 -19.78 -13.30 -12.10
C THR A 29 -19.92 -12.44 -10.85
N ILE A 30 -18.81 -11.93 -10.32
CA ILE A 30 -18.80 -11.00 -9.19
C ILE A 30 -18.81 -9.56 -9.70
N GLY A 31 -19.29 -8.64 -8.87
CA GLY A 31 -19.22 -7.21 -9.15
C GLY A 31 -17.80 -6.67 -9.04
N ASP A 32 -17.55 -5.55 -9.72
CA ASP A 32 -16.28 -4.81 -9.67
C ASP A 32 -15.94 -4.37 -8.22
N ASP A 33 -16.96 -4.09 -7.41
CA ASP A 33 -16.86 -3.77 -5.98
C ASP A 33 -16.35 -4.94 -5.12
N GLN A 34 -16.41 -6.17 -5.63
CA GLN A 34 -15.96 -7.38 -4.93
C GLN A 34 -14.54 -7.80 -5.33
N LEU A 35 -13.88 -7.07 -6.26
CA LEU A 35 -12.55 -7.38 -6.76
C LEU A 35 -11.52 -7.46 -5.62
N THR A 36 -11.49 -6.43 -4.77
CA THR A 36 -10.51 -6.32 -3.68
C THR A 36 -10.64 -7.49 -2.69
N ASP A 37 -11.87 -7.81 -2.28
CA ASP A 37 -12.14 -8.95 -1.39
C ASP A 37 -11.71 -10.28 -2.01
N PHE A 38 -12.00 -10.48 -3.30
CA PHE A 38 -11.59 -11.67 -4.02
C PHE A 38 -10.06 -11.81 -4.05
N LEU A 39 -9.36 -10.75 -4.47
CA LEU A 39 -7.89 -10.75 -4.54
C LEU A 39 -7.27 -10.95 -3.15
N LEU A 40 -7.82 -10.34 -2.10
CA LEU A 40 -7.37 -10.54 -0.73
C LEU A 40 -7.50 -11.99 -0.26
N VAL A 41 -8.62 -12.65 -0.53
CA VAL A 41 -8.80 -14.07 -0.20
C VAL A 41 -7.77 -14.92 -0.96
N ARG A 42 -7.60 -14.68 -2.26
CA ARG A 42 -6.63 -15.40 -3.09
C ARG A 42 -5.20 -15.17 -2.60
N PHE A 43 -4.85 -13.95 -2.22
CA PHE A 43 -3.53 -13.61 -1.67
C PHE A 43 -3.25 -14.37 -0.38
N ASN A 44 -4.18 -14.37 0.56
CA ASN A 44 -4.07 -15.10 1.83
C ASN A 44 -3.87 -16.61 1.63
N LEU A 45 -4.53 -17.20 0.63
CA LEU A 45 -4.45 -18.64 0.35
C LEU A 45 -3.18 -19.06 -0.43
N THR A 46 -2.60 -18.17 -1.24
CA THR A 46 -1.59 -18.57 -2.25
C THR A 46 -0.25 -17.87 -2.11
N ALA A 47 -0.23 -16.60 -1.74
CA ALA A 47 0.95 -15.75 -1.81
C ALA A 47 1.46 -15.33 -0.43
N LYS A 48 0.56 -15.07 0.53
CA LYS A 48 0.93 -14.57 1.87
C LYS A 48 1.95 -15.42 2.60
N LYS A 49 1.88 -16.75 2.50
CA LYS A 49 2.86 -17.67 3.12
C LYS A 49 4.29 -17.51 2.61
N ARG A 50 4.46 -16.93 1.42
CA ARG A 50 5.76 -16.65 0.78
C ARG A 50 6.28 -15.25 1.13
N VAL A 51 5.45 -14.40 1.72
CA VAL A 51 5.82 -13.08 2.23
C VAL A 51 6.38 -13.22 3.65
N SER A 52 7.47 -12.51 3.95
CA SER A 52 8.06 -12.51 5.28
C SER A 52 7.02 -12.07 6.33
N ARG A 53 7.05 -12.67 7.51
CA ARG A 53 6.03 -12.41 8.55
C ARG A 53 5.90 -10.92 8.88
N ALA A 54 7.02 -10.21 8.94
CA ALA A 54 7.04 -8.77 9.20
C ALA A 54 6.36 -7.95 8.08
N ALA A 55 6.46 -8.37 6.82
CA ALA A 55 5.92 -7.65 5.68
C ALA A 55 4.48 -8.07 5.28
N GLN A 56 3.92 -9.12 5.90
CA GLN A 56 2.61 -9.65 5.49
C GLN A 56 1.49 -8.61 5.53
N GLU A 57 1.42 -7.82 6.61
CA GLU A 57 0.39 -6.78 6.73
C GLU A 57 0.65 -5.61 5.76
N THR A 58 1.92 -5.20 5.60
CA THR A 58 2.33 -4.17 4.63
C THR A 58 1.94 -4.54 3.20
N VAL A 59 2.28 -5.75 2.76
CA VAL A 59 1.93 -6.24 1.41
C VAL A 59 0.43 -6.39 1.25
N GLN A 60 -0.28 -6.88 2.28
CA GLN A 60 -1.73 -7.01 2.23
C GLN A 60 -2.42 -5.63 2.12
N ARG A 61 -1.98 -4.63 2.90
CA ARG A 61 -2.52 -3.27 2.82
C ARG A 61 -2.22 -2.61 1.49
N PHE A 62 -0.99 -2.76 0.97
CA PHE A 62 -0.65 -2.27 -0.36
C PHE A 62 -1.51 -2.93 -1.45
N LEU A 63 -1.79 -4.23 -1.34
CA LEU A 63 -2.67 -4.93 -2.27
C LEU A 63 -4.10 -4.39 -2.25
N ILE A 64 -4.63 -3.98 -1.09
CA ILE A 64 -5.96 -3.35 -1.00
C ILE A 64 -5.99 -2.09 -1.85
N GLU A 65 -5.04 -1.18 -1.62
CA GLU A 65 -4.95 0.11 -2.30
C GLU A 65 -4.80 -0.04 -3.82
N VAL A 66 -3.96 -0.98 -4.25
CA VAL A 66 -3.84 -1.32 -5.67
C VAL A 66 -5.15 -1.85 -6.23
N SER A 67 -5.80 -2.79 -5.54
CA SER A 67 -6.99 -3.47 -6.04
C SER A 67 -8.17 -2.51 -6.21
N ASP A 68 -8.33 -1.56 -5.28
CA ASP A 68 -9.41 -0.56 -5.30
C ASP A 68 -9.35 0.36 -6.53
N GLN A 69 -8.14 0.61 -7.04
CA GLN A 69 -7.92 1.51 -8.18
C GLN A 69 -7.64 0.76 -9.50
N LEU A 70 -7.46 -0.56 -9.45
CA LEU A 70 -7.00 -1.36 -10.58
C LEU A 70 -7.94 -1.33 -11.78
N ILE A 71 -9.25 -1.27 -11.51
CA ILE A 71 -10.29 -1.20 -12.56
C ILE A 71 -10.26 0.17 -13.24
N ALA A 72 -10.19 1.24 -12.45
CA ALA A 72 -10.12 2.61 -12.97
C ALA A 72 -8.85 2.84 -13.79
N ALA A 73 -7.73 2.25 -13.37
CA ALA A 73 -6.46 2.27 -14.10
C ALA A 73 -6.43 1.31 -15.31
N ASN A 74 -7.49 0.55 -15.58
CA ASN A 74 -7.55 -0.48 -16.62
C ASN A 74 -6.35 -1.46 -16.58
N GLY A 75 -5.88 -1.79 -15.37
CA GLY A 75 -4.75 -2.67 -15.14
C GLY A 75 -3.36 -2.07 -15.46
N ASP A 76 -3.27 -0.77 -15.73
CA ASP A 76 -2.01 -0.05 -15.94
C ASP A 76 -1.31 0.21 -14.60
N MET A 77 -0.40 -0.69 -14.22
CA MET A 77 0.34 -0.56 -12.96
C MET A 77 1.38 0.56 -13.02
N ALA A 78 1.91 0.88 -14.21
CA ALA A 78 2.91 1.92 -14.38
C ALA A 78 2.33 3.33 -14.16
N ALA A 79 1.08 3.55 -14.55
CA ALA A 79 0.34 4.77 -14.25
C ALA A 79 -0.13 4.82 -12.78
N LEU A 80 -0.62 3.68 -12.25
CA LEU A 80 -1.25 3.62 -10.93
C LEU A 80 -0.26 3.71 -9.75
N VAL A 81 0.85 2.96 -9.82
CA VAL A 81 1.74 2.76 -8.67
C VAL A 81 2.41 4.05 -8.19
N PRO A 82 2.91 4.95 -9.05
CA PRO A 82 3.54 6.20 -8.59
C PRO A 82 2.62 7.04 -7.70
N ASP A 83 1.36 7.22 -8.11
CA ASP A 83 0.37 8.01 -7.37
C ASP A 83 -0.01 7.35 -6.04
N LEU A 84 -0.19 6.02 -6.04
CA LEU A 84 -0.42 5.26 -4.81
C LEU A 84 0.74 5.39 -3.82
N LEU A 85 1.98 5.33 -4.30
CA LEU A 85 3.14 5.45 -3.41
C LEU A 85 3.26 6.85 -2.82
N ASP A 86 2.93 7.91 -3.58
CA ASP A 86 2.91 9.28 -3.08
C ASP A 86 1.82 9.46 -2.01
N ASP A 87 0.60 8.95 -2.24
CA ASP A 87 -0.47 8.96 -1.22
C ASP A 87 -0.03 8.23 0.06
N ILE A 88 0.47 6.99 -0.08
CA ILE A 88 0.97 6.20 1.05
C ILE A 88 2.08 6.94 1.80
N ASN A 89 2.93 7.70 1.11
CA ASN A 89 4.06 8.42 1.73
C ASN A 89 3.60 9.44 2.77
N HIS A 90 2.37 9.95 2.63
CA HIS A 90 1.79 10.91 3.57
C HIS A 90 1.23 10.22 4.83
N ARG A 91 0.78 8.96 4.72
CA ARG A 91 0.03 8.24 5.77
C ARG A 91 0.74 7.03 6.36
N ALA A 92 1.93 6.67 5.86
CA ALA A 92 2.73 5.57 6.38
C ALA A 92 4.19 6.00 6.66
N PRO A 93 4.86 5.34 7.62
CA PRO A 93 6.28 5.55 7.88
C PRO A 93 7.14 4.91 6.78
N TRP A 94 8.40 5.35 6.63
CA TRP A 94 9.29 4.89 5.55
C TRP A 94 9.58 3.38 5.60
N GLN A 95 9.47 2.75 6.77
CA GLN A 95 9.59 1.31 6.96
C GLN A 95 8.57 0.52 6.11
N PHE A 96 7.44 1.14 5.75
CA PHE A 96 6.50 0.56 4.79
C PHE A 96 7.21 0.16 3.50
N TYR A 97 8.00 1.06 2.91
CA TYR A 97 8.71 0.78 1.67
C TYR A 97 9.84 -0.22 1.85
N ARG A 98 10.53 -0.20 3.00
CA ARG A 98 11.55 -1.20 3.33
C ARG A 98 10.97 -2.61 3.36
N GLN A 99 9.75 -2.78 3.84
CA GLN A 99 9.06 -4.06 3.85
C GLN A 99 8.43 -4.42 2.50
N LEU A 100 7.98 -3.44 1.73
CA LEU A 100 7.32 -3.65 0.44
C LEU A 100 8.31 -4.04 -0.67
N LEU A 101 9.43 -3.32 -0.83
CA LEU A 101 10.33 -3.47 -1.97
C LEU A 101 10.82 -4.91 -2.19
N PRO A 102 11.26 -5.67 -1.16
CA PRO A 102 11.69 -7.06 -1.35
C PRO A 102 10.56 -8.01 -1.81
N GLN A 103 9.31 -7.62 -1.64
CA GLN A 103 8.12 -8.44 -1.94
C GLN A 103 7.49 -8.06 -3.30
N TRP A 104 8.03 -7.05 -3.99
CA TRP A 104 7.39 -6.46 -5.16
C TRP A 104 7.20 -7.45 -6.31
N THR A 105 8.24 -8.22 -6.64
CA THR A 105 8.17 -9.23 -7.71
C THR A 105 7.06 -10.24 -7.45
N LEU A 106 6.97 -10.75 -6.22
CA LEU A 106 5.93 -11.68 -5.81
C LEU A 106 4.54 -11.09 -5.97
N LEU A 107 4.36 -9.82 -5.59
CA LEU A 107 3.08 -9.13 -5.69
C LEU A 107 2.66 -8.90 -7.15
N GLN A 108 3.59 -8.47 -8.01
CA GLN A 108 3.31 -8.32 -9.44
C GLN A 108 2.93 -9.64 -10.10
N ASP A 109 3.67 -10.71 -9.80
CA ASP A 109 3.37 -12.04 -10.35
C ASP A 109 2.02 -12.58 -9.85
N PHE A 110 1.69 -12.29 -8.58
CA PHE A 110 0.38 -12.58 -8.02
C PHE A 110 -0.73 -11.87 -8.80
N LEU A 111 -0.62 -10.55 -9.02
CA LEU A 111 -1.63 -9.78 -9.75
C LEU A 111 -1.77 -10.21 -11.20
N LYS A 112 -0.66 -10.43 -11.91
CA LYS A 112 -0.65 -10.93 -13.30
C LYS A 112 -1.38 -12.27 -13.43
N LYS A 113 -1.23 -13.14 -12.44
CA LYS A 113 -1.84 -14.47 -12.44
C LYS A 113 -3.31 -14.45 -12.01
N GLU A 114 -3.63 -13.74 -10.94
CA GLU A 114 -4.94 -13.87 -10.28
C GLU A 114 -5.97 -12.89 -10.84
N LEU A 115 -5.57 -11.70 -11.32
CA LEU A 115 -6.51 -10.74 -11.92
C LEU A 115 -7.30 -11.33 -13.11
N PRO A 116 -6.67 -12.05 -14.06
CA PRO A 116 -7.40 -12.66 -15.17
C PRO A 116 -8.25 -13.87 -14.77
N ALA A 117 -8.09 -14.37 -13.54
CA ALA A 117 -8.85 -15.49 -12.99
C ALA A 117 -10.03 -15.04 -12.12
N VAL A 118 -10.16 -13.72 -11.86
CA VAL A 118 -11.33 -13.17 -11.19
C VAL A 118 -12.53 -13.30 -12.12
N PRO A 119 -13.66 -13.85 -11.65
CA PRO A 119 -14.86 -14.00 -12.46
C PRO A 119 -15.60 -12.66 -12.59
N LEU A 120 -15.00 -11.67 -13.24
CA LEU A 120 -15.64 -10.38 -13.55
C LEU A 120 -16.45 -10.46 -14.84
N ALA A 121 -17.38 -9.52 -15.05
CA ALA A 121 -18.18 -9.46 -16.27
C ALA A 121 -17.31 -9.27 -17.52
N SER A 122 -16.27 -8.45 -17.36
CA SER A 122 -15.22 -8.26 -18.36
C SER A 122 -13.88 -8.70 -17.77
N ARG A 123 -13.19 -9.59 -18.47
CA ARG A 123 -11.88 -10.08 -18.03
C ARG A 123 -10.87 -8.94 -18.00
N ARG A 124 -10.12 -8.84 -16.89
CA ARG A 124 -9.10 -7.81 -16.68
C ARG A 124 -7.70 -8.43 -16.68
N TYR A 125 -6.72 -7.62 -17.05
CA TYR A 125 -5.31 -8.01 -17.11
C TYR A 125 -4.45 -6.87 -16.58
N VAL A 126 -3.28 -7.23 -16.04
CA VAL A 126 -2.21 -6.26 -15.83
C VAL A 126 -1.62 -5.94 -17.21
N THR A 127 -1.75 -4.70 -17.65
CA THR A 127 -1.37 -4.27 -19.01
C THR A 127 0.08 -3.79 -19.07
N THR A 128 0.51 -3.08 -18.02
CA THR A 128 1.87 -2.58 -17.83
C THR A 128 2.38 -2.97 -16.46
N THR A 129 3.69 -2.94 -16.25
CA THR A 129 4.33 -3.35 -15.00
C THR A 129 5.42 -2.37 -14.62
N VAL A 130 5.69 -2.23 -13.33
CA VAL A 130 6.82 -1.43 -12.83
C VAL A 130 7.92 -2.40 -12.44
N THR A 131 9.13 -2.26 -12.98
CA THR A 131 10.22 -3.16 -12.59
C THR A 131 10.61 -2.90 -11.12
N THR A 132 11.25 -3.87 -10.47
CA THR A 132 11.75 -3.66 -9.10
C THR A 132 12.78 -2.52 -9.04
N ALA A 133 13.58 -2.34 -10.10
CA ALA A 133 14.52 -1.24 -10.19
C ALA A 133 13.79 0.12 -10.25
N ASP A 134 12.81 0.26 -11.15
CA ASP A 134 12.04 1.50 -11.29
C ASP A 134 11.27 1.81 -9.99
N LEU A 135 10.68 0.80 -9.35
CA LEU A 135 9.99 0.98 -8.08
C LEU A 135 10.94 1.45 -6.98
N THR A 136 12.12 0.86 -6.91
CA THR A 136 13.14 1.21 -5.91
C THR A 136 13.59 2.66 -6.11
N GLU A 137 13.80 3.08 -7.35
CA GLU A 137 14.15 4.46 -7.67
C GLU A 137 13.01 5.44 -7.34
N LEU A 138 11.75 5.09 -7.65
CA LEU A 138 10.57 5.89 -7.29
C LEU A 138 10.48 6.09 -5.77
N VAL A 139 10.64 5.02 -5.00
CA VAL A 139 10.65 5.08 -3.53
C VAL A 139 11.77 5.99 -3.03
N ALA A 140 12.99 5.88 -3.57
CA ALA A 140 14.09 6.75 -3.20
C ALA A 140 13.77 8.23 -3.47
N ARG A 141 13.21 8.54 -4.64
CA ARG A 141 12.78 9.90 -5.01
C ARG A 141 11.70 10.44 -4.07
N LEU A 142 10.72 9.62 -3.70
CA LEU A 142 9.66 9.99 -2.76
C LEU A 142 10.19 10.30 -1.37
N LEU A 143 11.08 9.47 -0.84
CA LEU A 143 11.68 9.66 0.49
C LEU A 143 12.60 10.88 0.51
N ALA A 144 13.39 11.09 -0.55
CA ALA A 144 14.24 12.27 -0.70
C ALA A 144 13.42 13.57 -0.81
N LYS A 145 12.32 13.55 -1.58
CA LYS A 145 11.37 14.69 -1.67
C LYS A 145 10.77 15.01 -0.31
N LYS A 146 10.35 13.99 0.45
CA LYS A 146 9.83 14.14 1.81
C LYS A 146 10.88 14.76 2.74
N ALA A 147 12.11 14.24 2.74
CA ALA A 147 13.20 14.79 3.54
C ALA A 147 13.56 16.24 3.14
N ALA A 148 13.56 16.58 1.84
CA ALA A 148 13.78 17.94 1.36
C ALA A 148 12.67 18.90 1.81
N ALA A 149 11.40 18.53 1.65
CA ALA A 149 10.26 19.34 2.10
C ALA A 149 10.33 19.63 3.61
N ILE A 150 10.68 18.60 4.39
CA ILE A 150 10.87 18.68 5.83
C ILE A 150 12.03 19.63 6.20
N THR A 151 13.16 19.57 5.47
CA THR A 151 14.32 20.46 5.69
C THR A 151 13.94 21.94 5.56
N PHE A 152 12.97 22.25 4.69
CA PHE A 152 12.49 23.61 4.44
C PHE A 152 11.21 23.98 5.18
N LEU A 153 10.68 23.12 6.06
CA LEU A 153 9.39 23.33 6.74
C LEU A 153 9.34 24.64 7.56
N LYS A 154 10.50 25.14 8.01
CA LYS A 154 10.63 26.42 8.73
C LYS A 154 11.14 27.59 7.86
N ARG A 155 11.20 27.43 6.54
CA ARG A 155 11.72 28.43 5.58
C ARG A 155 10.68 28.69 4.47
N PRO A 156 9.73 29.62 4.70
CA PRO A 156 8.58 29.80 3.80
C PRO A 156 8.93 30.37 2.41
N ASN A 157 10.12 30.96 2.23
CA ASN A 157 10.51 31.66 0.99
C ASN A 157 11.44 30.82 0.08
N VAL A 158 11.47 29.50 0.25
CA VAL A 158 12.31 28.62 -0.57
C VAL A 158 11.62 28.34 -1.90
N SER A 159 12.31 28.60 -3.01
CA SER A 159 11.77 28.35 -4.35
C SER A 159 11.59 26.85 -4.61
N ALA A 160 10.61 26.49 -5.46
CA ALA A 160 10.40 25.11 -5.88
C ALA A 160 11.65 24.49 -6.54
N ALA A 161 12.43 25.30 -7.26
CA ALA A 161 13.70 24.87 -7.87
C ALA A 161 14.74 24.45 -6.81
N MET A 162 14.86 25.20 -5.72
CA MET A 162 15.77 24.86 -4.62
C MET A 162 15.32 23.59 -3.88
N GLN A 163 14.01 23.41 -3.70
CA GLN A 163 13.47 22.17 -3.12
C GLN A 163 13.76 20.96 -4.02
N ALA A 164 13.55 21.08 -5.33
CA ALA A 164 13.82 20.03 -6.30
C ALA A 164 15.31 19.68 -6.35
N GLN A 165 16.20 20.67 -6.36
CA GLN A 165 17.64 20.46 -6.33
C GLN A 165 18.08 19.75 -5.05
N THR A 166 17.54 20.14 -3.89
CA THR A 166 17.82 19.48 -2.61
C THR A 166 17.33 18.04 -2.62
N ALA A 167 16.12 17.78 -3.12
CA ALA A 167 15.61 16.42 -3.26
C ALA A 167 16.53 15.57 -4.15
N GLN A 168 17.02 16.11 -5.27
CA GLN A 168 17.93 15.39 -6.16
C GLN A 168 19.27 15.04 -5.49
N LEU A 169 19.84 15.95 -4.71
CA LEU A 169 21.04 15.68 -3.90
C LEU A 169 20.79 14.60 -2.85
N LEU A 170 19.62 14.63 -2.20
CA LEU A 170 19.24 13.62 -1.23
C LEU A 170 19.03 12.25 -1.87
N VAL A 171 18.46 12.17 -3.08
CA VAL A 171 18.38 10.90 -3.84
C VAL A 171 19.78 10.30 -4.00
N ALA A 172 20.75 11.08 -4.49
CA ALA A 172 22.13 10.60 -4.66
C ALA A 172 22.79 10.15 -3.34
N SER A 173 22.32 10.66 -2.19
CA SER A 173 22.83 10.24 -0.88
C SER A 173 22.26 8.90 -0.41
N ILE A 174 20.97 8.64 -0.66
CA ILE A 174 20.23 7.46 -0.15
C ILE A 174 20.05 6.35 -1.17
N TYR A 175 20.38 6.58 -2.45
CA TYR A 175 20.19 5.63 -3.52
C TYR A 175 21.48 5.45 -4.31
N SER A 176 22.00 4.23 -4.30
CA SER A 176 23.22 3.87 -5.01
C SER A 176 23.20 2.40 -5.40
N GLY A 177 23.78 2.07 -6.56
CA GLY A 177 23.85 0.68 -7.03
C GLY A 177 22.50 -0.02 -7.22
N GLY A 178 21.42 0.74 -7.47
CA GLY A 178 20.07 0.20 -7.60
C GLY A 178 19.39 -0.17 -6.28
N MET A 179 19.93 0.28 -5.14
CA MET A 179 19.42 -0.02 -3.80
C MET A 179 19.24 1.24 -2.97
N VAL A 180 18.24 1.21 -2.08
CA VAL A 180 18.04 2.24 -1.04
C VAL A 180 18.91 1.90 0.17
N ASP A 181 19.69 2.89 0.62
CA ASP A 181 20.45 2.89 1.85
C ASP A 181 19.53 3.27 3.01
N TRP A 182 18.95 2.25 3.67
CA TRP A 182 17.96 2.43 4.73
C TRP A 182 18.53 3.12 5.98
N ASP A 183 19.82 2.94 6.27
CA ASP A 183 20.46 3.59 7.41
C ASP A 183 20.53 5.11 7.19
N LYS A 184 20.84 5.55 5.96
CA LYS A 184 20.76 6.97 5.61
C LYS A 184 19.34 7.50 5.55
N VAL A 185 18.37 6.73 5.05
CA VAL A 185 16.95 7.11 5.11
C VAL A 185 16.53 7.35 6.56
N GLN A 186 16.88 6.44 7.46
CA GLN A 186 16.62 6.57 8.89
C GLN A 186 17.28 7.83 9.45
N ALA A 187 18.56 8.07 9.17
CA ALA A 187 19.27 9.26 9.66
C ALA A 187 18.63 10.57 9.19
N LEU A 188 18.20 10.64 7.92
CA LEU A 188 17.54 11.83 7.35
C LEU A 188 16.16 12.10 7.95
N LEU A 189 15.39 11.04 8.24
CA LEU A 189 14.02 11.16 8.73
C LEU A 189 13.90 11.09 10.26
N ALA A 190 14.96 10.68 10.97
CA ALA A 190 14.97 10.55 12.44
C ALA A 190 14.52 11.80 13.20
N PRO A 191 14.87 13.05 12.81
CA PRO A 191 14.40 14.23 13.53
C PRO A 191 12.89 14.49 13.39
N PHE A 192 12.19 13.73 12.55
CA PHE A 192 10.79 13.93 12.20
C PHE A 192 10.02 12.62 12.38
N PRO A 193 9.68 12.26 13.64
CA PRO A 193 9.00 11.01 13.93
C PRO A 193 7.65 10.97 13.22
N PHE A 194 7.33 9.80 12.66
CA PHE A 194 6.03 9.55 12.07
C PHE A 194 4.93 9.68 13.13
N LYS A 195 3.90 10.45 12.83
CA LYS A 195 2.72 10.60 13.67
C LYS A 195 1.56 9.84 13.04
N VAL A 196 0.97 8.96 13.83
CA VAL A 196 -0.22 8.22 13.44
C VAL A 196 -1.43 9.14 13.57
N ASP A 197 -2.28 9.15 12.56
CA ASP A 197 -3.52 9.91 12.56
C ASP A 197 -4.52 9.36 13.60
N ASP A 198 -5.13 10.27 14.36
CA ASP A 198 -6.07 9.99 15.43
C ASP A 198 -7.46 9.58 14.93
N ASP A 199 -7.77 9.75 13.64
CA ASP A 199 -9.06 9.35 13.06
C ASP A 199 -9.07 7.90 12.55
N LEU A 200 -7.92 7.23 12.55
CA LEU A 200 -7.79 5.83 12.08
C LEU A 200 -8.39 4.81 13.07
N ASP A 201 -8.77 3.64 12.56
CA ASP A 201 -9.22 2.53 13.40
C ASP A 201 -8.07 1.99 14.29
N ALA A 202 -8.44 1.34 15.40
CA ALA A 202 -7.48 0.87 16.39
C ALA A 202 -6.45 -0.14 15.83
N GLY A 203 -6.87 -1.01 14.90
CA GLY A 203 -5.98 -2.00 14.28
C GLY A 203 -4.95 -1.34 13.38
N THR A 204 -5.37 -0.40 12.53
CA THR A 204 -4.46 0.38 11.68
C THR A 204 -3.50 1.23 12.49
N LYS A 205 -3.96 1.86 13.57
CA LYS A 205 -3.08 2.62 14.46
C LYS A 205 -1.99 1.76 15.06
N GLU A 206 -2.36 0.59 15.57
CA GLU A 206 -1.41 -0.31 16.23
C GLU A 206 -0.36 -0.83 15.23
N TRP A 207 -0.79 -1.28 14.05
CA TRP A 207 0.14 -1.70 13.01
C TRP A 207 1.09 -0.58 12.59
N LEU A 208 0.60 0.64 12.39
CA LEU A 208 1.45 1.78 12.01
C LEU A 208 2.48 2.13 13.09
N ARG A 209 2.12 2.04 14.37
CA ARG A 209 3.06 2.23 15.49
C ARG A 209 4.14 1.16 15.50
N GLN A 210 3.76 -0.12 15.34
CA GLN A 210 4.70 -1.23 15.28
C GLN A 210 5.62 -1.12 14.07
N LEU A 211 5.08 -0.72 12.91
CA LEU A 211 5.84 -0.51 11.69
C LEU A 211 6.87 0.62 11.85
N ALA A 212 6.48 1.72 12.50
CA ALA A 212 7.35 2.89 12.71
C ALA A 212 8.56 2.62 13.61
N VAL A 213 8.55 1.54 14.39
CA VAL A 213 9.67 1.13 15.26
C VAL A 213 10.40 -0.12 14.75
N SER A 214 9.94 -0.70 13.64
CA SER A 214 10.52 -1.92 13.05
C SER A 214 11.80 -1.68 12.26
#